data_AF-A0A4R4USW1-F1
#
_entry.id   AF-A0A4R4USW1-F1
#
_cell.length_a   1.000
_cell.length_b   1.000
_cell.length_c   1.000
_cell.angle_alpha   90.00
_cell.angle_beta   90.00
_cell.angle_gamma   90.00
#
_symmetry.space_group_name_H-M   'P 1'
#
loop_
_entity.id
_entity.type
_entity.pdbx_description
1 polymer ?
#
loop_
_entity_poly.entity_id
_entity_poly.type
_entity_poly.pdbx_seq_one_letter_code
_entity_poly.pdbx_strand_id
1 'polypeptide(L)'
;MSRQELAVGDLDEAECLVAAAYGVKGVFYRQITPLPAQAQKMVDAARSAGVNRIVLLSSIGAILEPKPMIGARIAARDDVFRRSGLEVTYLRANIL
;
A
#
# COMPACT_ATOMS: atom_id res chain seq x y z
N MET A 1 -17.32 -13.80 -19.06
CA MET A 1 -16.14 -12.94 -19.22
C MET A 1 -15.75 -12.43 -17.85
N SER A 2 -14.50 -12.61 -17.40
CA SER A 2 -14.06 -12.00 -16.13
C SER A 2 -13.84 -10.51 -16.35
N ARG A 3 -14.36 -9.67 -15.45
CA ARG A 3 -14.19 -8.21 -15.48
C ARG A 3 -12.84 -7.85 -14.85
N GLN A 4 -11.77 -8.04 -15.62
CA GLN A 4 -10.39 -7.76 -15.20
C GLN A 4 -9.73 -6.84 -16.22
N GLU A 5 -9.05 -5.81 -15.74
CA GLU A 5 -8.27 -4.87 -16.53
C GLU A 5 -6.83 -4.91 -16.00
N LEU A 6 -5.85 -4.92 -16.90
CA LEU A 6 -4.43 -4.92 -16.55
C LEU A 6 -3.85 -3.53 -16.84
N ALA A 7 -3.33 -2.88 -15.81
CA ALA A 7 -2.47 -1.71 -15.93
C ALA A 7 -1.01 -2.13 -15.76
N VAL A 8 -0.14 -1.74 -16.70
CA VAL A 8 1.30 -1.97 -16.62
C VAL A 8 1.97 -0.64 -16.29
N GLY A 9 2.84 -0.65 -15.29
CA GLY A 9 3.55 0.55 -14.84
C GLY A 9 4.53 0.26 -13.71
N ASP A 10 5.24 1.31 -13.28
CA ASP A 10 6.18 1.26 -12.16
C ASP A 10 5.53 1.87 -10.91
N LEU A 11 5.75 1.25 -9.74
CA LEU A 11 5.30 1.79 -8.45
C LEU A 11 6.08 3.05 -8.05
N ASP A 12 7.23 3.30 -8.69
CA ASP A 12 7.98 4.53 -8.53
C ASP A 12 7.47 5.70 -9.38
N GLU A 13 6.55 5.47 -10.31
CA GLU A 13 5.97 6.54 -11.13
C GLU A 13 4.53 6.81 -10.66
N ALA A 14 4.28 8.03 -10.18
CA ALA A 14 2.99 8.38 -9.56
C ALA A 14 1.83 8.32 -10.57
N GLU A 15 2.10 8.68 -11.82
CA GLU A 15 1.16 8.68 -12.93
C GLU A 15 0.65 7.26 -13.22
N CYS A 16 1.52 6.25 -13.12
CA CYS A 16 1.14 4.85 -13.26
C CYS A 16 0.14 4.43 -12.17
N LEU A 17 0.35 4.88 -10.93
CA LEU A 17 -0.55 4.58 -9.81
C LEU A 17 -1.89 5.32 -9.92
N VAL A 18 -1.89 6.57 -10.37
CA VAL A 18 -3.12 7.34 -10.60
C VAL A 18 -3.96 6.67 -11.68
N ALA A 19 -3.34 6.28 -12.80
CA ALA A 19 -4.02 5.57 -13.89
C ALA A 19 -4.64 4.25 -13.40
N ALA A 20 -3.89 3.47 -12.61
CA ALA A 20 -4.37 2.20 -12.05
C ALA A 20 -5.48 2.37 -11.00
N ALA A 21 -5.51 3.51 -10.28
CA ALA A 21 -6.52 3.80 -9.28
C ALA A 21 -7.79 4.46 -9.85
N TYR A 22 -7.79 4.87 -11.11
CA TYR A 22 -8.93 5.59 -11.69
C TYR A 22 -10.19 4.71 -11.72
N GLY A 23 -11.29 5.22 -11.14
CA GLY A 23 -12.60 4.55 -11.16
C GLY A 23 -12.74 3.36 -10.21
N VAL A 24 -11.69 2.96 -9.48
CA VAL A 24 -11.78 1.86 -8.51
C VAL A 24 -12.43 2.32 -7.20
N LYS A 25 -12.96 1.39 -6.41
CA LYS A 25 -13.61 1.68 -5.11
C LYS A 25 -12.70 1.46 -3.91
N GLY A 26 -11.56 0.81 -4.11
CA GLY A 26 -10.57 0.53 -3.10
C GLY A 26 -9.34 -0.11 -3.70
N VAL A 27 -8.23 -0.02 -2.97
CA VAL A 27 -6.94 -0.58 -3.39
C VAL A 27 -6.56 -1.71 -2.44
N PHE A 28 -6.12 -2.84 -3.01
CA PHE A 28 -5.31 -3.81 -2.27
C PHE A 28 -3.84 -3.54 -2.58
N TYR A 29 -3.08 -3.06 -1.59
CA TYR A 29 -1.70 -2.67 -1.79
C TYR A 29 -0.73 -3.74 -1.29
N ARG A 30 0.13 -4.19 -2.20
CA ARG A 30 1.28 -5.06 -1.94
C ARG A 30 2.47 -4.54 -2.71
N GLN A 31 3.62 -4.52 -2.03
CA GLN A 31 4.92 -4.29 -2.65
C GLN A 31 5.89 -5.40 -2.24
N ILE A 32 6.89 -5.65 -3.08
CA ILE A 32 7.94 -6.65 -2.79
C ILE A 32 8.88 -6.10 -1.71
N THR A 33 9.42 -4.91 -1.92
CA THR A 33 10.29 -4.22 -0.95
C THR A 33 9.45 -3.20 -0.18
N PRO A 34 9.50 -3.15 1.17
CA PRO A 34 8.68 -2.23 1.96
C PRO A 34 9.20 -0.78 1.91
N LEU A 35 9.13 -0.12 0.75
CA LEU A 35 9.59 1.25 0.54
C LEU A 35 8.53 2.27 0.98
N PRO A 36 8.85 3.20 1.90
CA PRO A 36 7.92 4.28 2.28
C PRO A 36 7.61 5.25 1.12
N ALA A 37 8.56 5.48 0.21
CA ALA A 37 8.36 6.38 -0.93
C ALA A 37 7.26 5.88 -1.88
N GLN A 38 7.26 4.59 -2.22
CA GLN A 38 6.20 3.98 -3.04
C GLN A 38 4.84 3.98 -2.31
N ALA A 39 4.84 3.78 -0.98
CA ALA A 39 3.62 3.91 -0.19
C ALA A 39 3.05 5.33 -0.24
N GLN A 40 3.90 6.37 -0.18
CA GLN A 40 3.45 7.76 -0.28
C GLN A 40 2.85 8.04 -1.65
N LYS A 41 3.50 7.59 -2.73
CA LYS A 41 2.98 7.72 -4.10
C LYS A 41 1.59 7.06 -4.24
N MET A 42 1.38 5.90 -3.61
CA MET A 42 0.06 5.24 -3.60
C MET A 42 -0.99 6.04 -2.81
N VAL A 43 -0.63 6.61 -1.66
CA VAL A 43 -1.54 7.49 -0.89
C VAL A 43 -1.97 8.70 -1.74
N ASP A 44 -1.03 9.32 -2.46
CA ASP A 44 -1.30 10.49 -3.28
C ASP A 44 -2.15 10.14 -4.51
N ALA A 45 -1.89 8.99 -5.12
CA ALA A 45 -2.70 8.47 -6.22
C ALA A 45 -4.13 8.09 -5.77
N ALA A 46 -4.28 7.47 -4.61
CA ALA A 46 -5.59 7.15 -4.04
C ALA A 46 -6.41 8.42 -3.81
N ARG A 47 -5.80 9.46 -3.23
CA ARG A 47 -6.45 10.78 -3.04
C ARG A 47 -6.86 11.40 -4.37
N SER A 48 -5.95 11.44 -5.33
CA SER A 48 -6.21 12.01 -6.66
C SER A 48 -7.34 11.30 -7.40
N ALA A 49 -7.46 9.97 -7.21
CA ALA A 49 -8.53 9.16 -7.80
C ALA A 49 -9.84 9.14 -6.98
N GLY A 50 -9.90 9.84 -5.84
CA GLY A 50 -11.07 9.82 -4.95
C GLY A 50 -11.27 8.48 -4.23
N VAL A 51 -10.23 7.67 -4.10
CA VAL A 51 -10.26 6.38 -3.42
C VAL A 51 -9.91 6.56 -1.94
N ASN A 52 -10.86 6.23 -1.06
CA ASN A 52 -10.64 6.35 0.38
C ASN A 52 -10.18 5.05 1.06
N ARG A 53 -10.50 3.89 0.47
CA ARG A 53 -10.30 2.57 1.10
C ARG A 53 -9.04 1.88 0.60
N ILE A 54 -8.14 1.53 1.51
CA ILE A 54 -6.95 0.73 1.22
C ILE A 54 -6.90 -0.50 2.12
N VAL A 55 -6.67 -1.67 1.54
CA VAL A 55 -6.28 -2.89 2.25
C VAL A 55 -4.78 -3.08 2.03
N LEU A 56 -3.99 -2.94 3.09
CA LEU A 56 -2.55 -3.04 3.05
C LEU A 56 -2.09 -4.43 3.50
N LEU A 57 -1.31 -5.12 2.66
CA LEU A 57 -0.60 -6.32 3.09
C LEU A 57 0.61 -5.95 3.94
N SER A 58 0.45 -6.10 5.25
CA SER A 58 1.47 -5.94 6.29
C SER A 58 1.93 -7.31 6.82
N SER A 59 2.67 -7.28 7.93
CA SER A 59 3.29 -8.43 8.56
C SER A 59 3.07 -8.37 10.07
N ILE A 60 3.01 -9.54 10.71
CA ILE A 60 3.10 -9.64 12.17
C ILE A 60 4.40 -9.05 12.72
N GLY A 61 5.52 -9.17 11.99
CA GLY A 61 6.82 -8.60 12.35
C GLY A 61 6.82 -7.07 12.47
N ALA A 62 5.86 -6.37 11.87
CA ALA A 62 5.73 -4.92 11.99
C ALA A 62 5.30 -4.45 13.40
N ILE A 63 4.77 -5.36 14.22
CA ILE A 63 4.25 -5.04 15.57
C ILE A 63 4.92 -5.83 16.71
N LEU A 64 5.79 -6.79 16.39
CA LEU A 64 6.49 -7.57 17.41
C LEU A 64 7.56 -6.74 18.11
N GLU A 65 7.83 -7.06 19.37
CA GLU A 65 8.95 -6.50 20.13
C GLU A 65 9.84 -7.63 20.69
N PRO A 66 11.17 -7.58 20.49
CA PRO A 66 11.89 -6.60 19.65
C PRO A 66 11.56 -6.79 18.15
N LYS A 67 11.49 -5.70 17.40
CA LYS A 67 11.22 -5.77 15.95
C LYS A 67 12.34 -6.48 15.17
N PRO A 68 12.03 -7.51 14.36
CA PRO A 68 12.95 -8.00 13.33
C PRO A 68 13.31 -6.89 12.33
N MET A 69 14.48 -6.97 11.70
CA MET A 69 14.92 -5.94 10.74
C MET A 69 13.91 -5.66 9.63
N ILE A 70 13.36 -6.72 9.02
CA ILE A 70 12.34 -6.56 7.98
C ILE A 70 11.02 -6.04 8.56
N GLY A 71 10.66 -6.46 9.77
CA GLY A 71 9.54 -5.93 10.54
C GLY A 71 9.61 -4.41 10.73
N ALA A 72 10.79 -3.88 11.09
CA ALA A 72 11.01 -2.44 11.22
C ALA A 72 10.81 -1.69 9.88
N ARG A 73 11.26 -2.26 8.75
CA ARG A 73 11.06 -1.66 7.42
C ARG A 73 9.58 -1.67 7.01
N ILE A 74 8.87 -2.77 7.28
CA ILE A 74 7.43 -2.86 7.02
C ILE A 74 6.66 -1.85 7.90
N ALA A 75 7.04 -1.72 9.18
CA ALA A 75 6.45 -0.73 10.08
C ALA A 75 6.63 0.70 9.57
N ALA A 76 7.82 1.04 9.05
CA ALA A 76 8.09 2.36 8.48
C ALA A 76 7.21 2.68 7.25
N ARG A 77 6.94 1.68 6.40
CA ARG A 77 5.96 1.81 5.32
C ARG A 77 4.54 1.96 5.87
N ASP A 78 4.15 1.15 6.84
CA ASP A 78 2.80 1.20 7.43
C ASP A 78 2.48 2.56 8.03
N ASP A 79 3.48 3.22 8.60
CA ASP A 79 3.33 4.56 9.16
C ASP A 79 2.92 5.59 8.11
N VAL A 80 3.32 5.44 6.85
CA VAL A 80 2.87 6.32 5.75
C VAL A 80 1.36 6.21 5.58
N PHE A 81 0.85 4.98 5.48
CA PHE A 81 -0.59 4.73 5.37
C PHE A 81 -1.34 5.15 6.64
N ARG A 82 -0.76 4.94 7.83
CA ARG A 82 -1.36 5.30 9.12
C ARG A 82 -1.55 6.80 9.26
N ARG A 83 -0.62 7.59 8.74
CA ARG A 83 -0.65 9.06 8.78
C ARG A 83 -1.45 9.67 7.62
N SER A 84 -1.90 8.87 6.65
CA SER A 84 -2.56 9.35 5.44
C SER A 84 -3.99 9.89 5.66
N GLY A 85 -4.66 9.49 6.74
CA GLY A 85 -6.08 9.78 6.96
C GLY A 85 -7.05 8.98 6.09
N LEU A 86 -6.55 8.06 5.24
CA LEU A 86 -7.37 7.12 4.47
C LEU A 86 -7.93 6.01 5.36
N GLU A 87 -9.00 5.35 4.92
CA GLU A 87 -9.55 4.15 5.56
C GLU A 87 -8.65 2.94 5.24
N VAL A 88 -7.69 2.68 6.12
CA VAL A 88 -6.70 1.60 5.91
C VAL A 88 -6.97 0.37 6.80
N THR A 89 -7.14 -0.78 6.16
CA THR A 89 -7.16 -2.10 6.81
C THR A 89 -5.79 -2.76 6.68
N TYR A 90 -5.16 -3.13 7.81
CA TYR A 90 -3.85 -3.78 7.83
C TYR A 90 -4.00 -5.30 7.96
N LEU A 91 -3.68 -6.03 6.89
CA LEU A 91 -3.61 -7.50 6.93
C LEU A 91 -2.22 -7.91 7.39
N ARG A 92 -2.10 -8.49 8.59
CA ARG A 92 -0.80 -8.91 9.15
C ARG A 92 -0.53 -10.37 8.83
N ALA A 93 0.12 -10.62 7.70
CA ALA A 93 0.53 -11.97 7.32
C ALA A 93 1.69 -12.46 8.20
N ASN A 94 1.83 -13.78 8.36
CA ASN A 94 2.95 -14.38 9.06
C ASN A 94 4.19 -14.42 8.14
N ILE A 95 4.79 -13.26 7.87
CA ILE A 95 6.04 -13.10 7.14
C ILE A 95 6.99 -12.38 8.09
N LEU A 96 7.92 -13.12 8.70
CA LEU A 96 8.90 -12.58 9.66
C LEU A 96 10.05 -11.83 9.01
#